data_AF-A0A662R0L2-F1
#
_entry.id   AF-A0A662R0L2-F1
#
_cell.length_a   1.000
_cell.length_b   1.000
_cell.length_c   1.000
_cell.angle_alpha   90.00
_cell.angle_beta   90.00
_cell.angle_gamma   90.00
#
_symmetry.space_group_name_H-M   'P 1'
#
loop_
_entity.id
_entity.type
_entity.pdbx_description
1 polymer ?
#
loop_
_entity_poly.entity_id
_entity_poly.type
_entity_poly.pdbx_seq_one_letter_code
_entity_poly.pdbx_strand_id
1 'polypeptide(L)'
;MVDSTKSRDFVRAKQMLESIKAYGLPFIVIANKQDLQDALSPEEIRERFSLPRNVDVIPTVASEGIGVFEALERLVDRIMEDGINGGGV
;
A
#
# COMPACT_ATOMS: atom_id res chain seq x y z
N MET A 1 -0.08 2.55 4.92
CA MET A 1 -1.36 3.21 4.61
C MET A 1 -1.14 4.70 4.44
N VAL A 2 -1.84 5.33 3.50
CA VAL A 2 -1.81 6.78 3.26
C VAL A 2 -3.23 7.34 3.31
N ASP A 3 -3.35 8.59 3.75
CA ASP A 3 -4.56 9.39 3.64
C ASP A 3 -4.56 10.05 2.25
N SER A 4 -5.51 9.68 1.40
CA SER A 4 -5.50 10.05 -0.02
C SER A 4 -5.70 11.55 -0.25
N THR A 5 -6.15 12.30 0.77
CA THR A 5 -6.37 13.75 0.68
C THR A 5 -5.20 14.57 1.25
N LYS A 6 -4.25 13.93 1.95
CA LYS A 6 -3.16 14.63 2.67
C LYS A 6 -1.80 14.40 2.04
N SER A 7 -1.58 15.03 0.89
CA SER A 7 -0.31 14.98 0.16
C SER A 7 0.92 15.39 0.99
N ARG A 8 0.78 16.23 2.01
CA ARG A 8 1.88 16.65 2.90
C ARG A 8 2.47 15.48 3.71
N ASP A 9 1.67 14.46 4.02
CA ASP A 9 2.11 13.30 4.80
C ASP A 9 2.90 12.28 3.95
N PHE A 10 2.93 12.47 2.62
CA PHE A 10 3.58 11.55 1.69
C PHE A 10 5.09 11.52 1.88
N VAL A 11 5.71 12.60 2.34
CA VAL A 11 7.15 12.64 2.63
C VAL A 11 7.50 11.61 3.71
N ARG A 12 6.72 11.58 4.79
CA ARG A 12 6.91 10.60 5.88
C ARG A 12 6.60 9.18 5.41
N ALA A 13 5.54 9.00 4.64
CA ALA A 13 5.19 7.70 4.09
C ALA A 13 6.28 7.14 3.16
N LYS A 14 6.92 7.99 2.34
CA LYS A 14 8.06 7.61 1.50
C LYS A 14 9.26 7.15 2.34
N GLN A 15 9.59 7.87 3.41
CA GLN A 15 10.67 7.46 4.32
C GLN A 15 10.43 6.08 4.93
N MET A 16 9.19 5.82 5.38
CA MET A 16 8.81 4.51 5.91
C MET A 16 8.90 3.41 4.85
N LEU A 17 8.46 3.71 3.62
CA LEU A 17 8.52 2.78 2.50
C LEU A 17 9.97 2.39 2.14
N GLU A 18 10.90 3.35 2.12
CA GLU A 18 12.30 3.07 1.84
C GLU A 18 12.93 2.18 2.92
N SER A 19 12.58 2.37 4.20
CA SER A 19 13.00 1.47 5.28
C SER A 19 12.46 0.04 5.07
N ILE A 20 11.17 -0.10 4.75
CA ILE A 20 10.53 -1.41 4.51
C ILE A 20 11.22 -2.14 3.35
N LYS A 21 11.49 -1.44 2.25
CA LYS A 21 12.22 -1.97 1.09
C LYS A 21 13.63 -2.41 1.46
N ALA A 22 14.35 -1.63 2.28
CA ALA A 22 15.70 -1.97 2.72
C ALA A 22 15.77 -3.27 3.54
N TYR A 23 14.70 -3.60 4.28
CA TYR A 23 14.57 -4.88 4.98
C TYR A 23 14.04 -6.03 4.11
N GLY A 24 13.65 -5.76 2.87
CA GLY A 24 13.07 -6.78 1.97
C GLY A 24 11.73 -7.33 2.46
N LEU A 25 10.97 -6.56 3.25
CA LEU A 25 9.70 -7.03 3.79
C LEU A 25 8.58 -6.90 2.74
N PRO A 26 7.66 -7.88 2.64
CA PRO A 26 6.46 -7.74 1.83
C PRO A 26 5.61 -6.57 2.30
N PHE A 27 5.04 -5.81 1.37
CA PHE A 27 4.16 -4.71 1.68
C PHE A 27 3.13 -4.45 0.57
N ILE A 28 2.07 -3.76 0.97
CA ILE A 28 1.07 -3.16 0.09
C ILE A 28 0.89 -1.69 0.49
N VAL A 29 0.27 -0.90 -0.40
CA VAL A 29 -0.15 0.48 -0.08
C VAL A 29 -1.67 0.53 -0.01
N ILE A 30 -2.18 1.03 1.11
CA ILE A 30 -3.62 1.27 1.29
C ILE A 30 -3.87 2.76 1.02
N ALA A 31 -4.65 3.05 -0.01
CA ALA A 31 -5.11 4.38 -0.39
C ALA A 31 -6.45 4.66 0.29
N ASN A 32 -6.40 5.20 1.52
CA ASN A 32 -7.58 5.36 2.36
C ASN A 32 -8.29 6.70 2.13
N LYS A 33 -9.59 6.76 2.47
CA LYS A 33 -10.50 7.91 2.31
C LYS A 33 -10.89 8.24 0.88
N GLN A 34 -11.10 7.20 0.07
CA GLN A 34 -11.49 7.34 -1.34
C GLN A 34 -12.90 7.95 -1.54
N ASP A 35 -13.67 8.11 -0.46
CA ASP A 35 -14.98 8.78 -0.42
C ASP A 35 -14.90 10.31 -0.52
N LEU A 36 -13.71 10.90 -0.31
CA LEU A 36 -13.53 12.35 -0.27
C LEU A 36 -13.19 12.91 -1.66
N GLN A 37 -13.71 14.09 -1.98
CA GLN A 37 -13.60 14.72 -3.31
C GLN A 37 -12.15 14.98 -3.75
N ASP A 38 -11.24 15.21 -2.80
CA ASP A 38 -9.81 15.48 -3.03
C ASP A 38 -8.93 14.23 -2.85
N ALA A 39 -9.54 13.05 -2.78
CA ALA A 39 -8.82 11.80 -2.69
C ALA A 39 -8.08 11.50 -4.00
N LEU A 40 -6.78 11.28 -3.88
CA LEU A 40 -5.97 10.81 -4.99
C LEU A 40 -6.35 9.37 -5.36
N SER A 41 -6.40 9.08 -6.65
CA SER A 41 -6.61 7.71 -7.13
C SER A 41 -5.42 6.81 -6.76
N PRO A 42 -5.63 5.47 -6.73
CA PRO A 42 -4.53 4.51 -6.59
C PRO A 42 -3.39 4.72 -7.60
N GLU A 43 -3.72 5.10 -8.84
CA GLU A 43 -2.77 5.41 -9.90
C GLU A 43 -1.94 6.67 -9.58
N GLU A 44 -2.58 7.75 -9.15
CA GLU A 44 -1.88 8.98 -8.76
C GLU A 44 -0.95 8.74 -7.57
N ILE A 45 -1.39 7.92 -6.60
CA ILE A 45 -0.55 7.51 -5.47
C ILE A 45 0.65 6.69 -5.98
N ARG A 46 0.44 5.71 -6.87
CA ARG A 46 1.51 4.92 -7.47
C ARG A 46 2.56 5.80 -8.13
N GLU A 47 2.15 6.77 -8.93
CA GLU A 47 3.05 7.72 -9.60
C GLU A 47 3.83 8.55 -8.59
N ARG A 48 3.15 9.14 -7.60
CA ARG A 48 3.80 10.00 -6.60
C ARG A 48 4.81 9.26 -5.73
N PHE A 49 4.55 8.00 -5.42
CA PHE A 49 5.46 7.13 -4.66
C PHE A 49 6.47 6.39 -5.55
N SER A 50 6.38 6.55 -6.87
CA SER A 50 7.20 5.83 -7.85
C SER A 50 7.17 4.31 -7.60
N LEU A 51 5.99 3.77 -7.29
CA LEU A 51 5.82 2.36 -6.96
C LEU A 51 5.90 1.52 -8.23
N PRO A 52 6.67 0.42 -8.24
CA PRO A 52 6.68 -0.50 -9.37
C PRO A 52 5.32 -1.17 -9.54
N ARG A 53 5.00 -1.61 -10.76
CA ARG A 53 3.67 -2.15 -11.13
C ARG A 53 3.26 -3.35 -10.29
N ASN A 54 4.23 -4.12 -9.82
CA ASN A 54 4.01 -5.29 -8.99
C ASN A 54 3.70 -4.95 -7.53
N VAL A 55 3.62 -3.69 -7.10
CA VAL A 55 3.15 -3.30 -5.75
C VAL A 55 1.65 -3.04 -5.79
N ASP A 56 0.89 -3.67 -4.90
CA ASP A 56 -0.55 -3.46 -4.81
C ASP A 56 -0.86 -2.12 -4.13
N VAL A 57 -1.78 -1.37 -4.73
CA VAL A 57 -2.34 -0.13 -4.16
C VAL A 57 -3.84 -0.31 -4.05
N ILE A 58 -4.32 -0.56 -2.83
CA ILE A 58 -5.72 -0.95 -2.57
C ILE A 58 -6.52 0.30 -2.17
N PRO A 59 -7.56 0.70 -2.94
CA PRO A 59 -8.47 1.78 -2.55
C PRO A 59 -9.30 1.37 -1.33
N THR A 60 -9.54 2.28 -0.40
CA THR A 60 -10.22 1.95 0.86
C THR A 60 -11.05 3.13 1.38
N VAL A 61 -12.21 2.81 1.95
CA VAL A 61 -13.03 3.73 2.77
C VAL A 61 -13.19 3.07 4.13
N ALA A 62 -12.19 3.28 5.00
CA ALA A 62 -12.10 2.54 6.25
C ALA A 62 -13.28 2.79 7.21
N SER A 63 -13.91 3.97 7.15
CA SER A 63 -15.13 4.30 7.90
C SER A 63 -16.33 3.42 7.53
N GLU A 64 -16.33 2.85 6.33
CA GLU A 64 -17.38 1.97 5.81
C GLU A 64 -16.92 0.51 5.70
N GLY A 65 -15.67 0.22 6.07
CA GLY A 65 -15.07 -1.12 5.97
C GLY A 65 -14.70 -1.56 4.54
N ILE A 66 -14.91 -0.70 3.54
CA ILE A 66 -14.64 -1.03 2.12
C ILE A 66 -13.13 -1.13 1.89
N GLY A 67 -12.69 -2.23 1.28
CA GLY A 67 -11.29 -2.49 0.91
C GLY A 67 -10.37 -2.91 2.07
N VAL A 68 -10.86 -2.90 3.32
CA VAL A 68 -10.05 -3.22 4.50
C VAL A 68 -9.66 -4.70 4.54
N PHE A 69 -10.64 -5.59 4.33
CA PHE A 69 -10.39 -7.04 4.31
C PHE A 69 -9.55 -7.45 3.10
N GLU A 70 -9.85 -6.91 1.92
CA GLU A 70 -9.05 -7.12 0.70
C GLU A 70 -7.58 -6.72 0.91
N ALA A 71 -7.33 -5.56 1.54
CA ALA A 71 -5.97 -5.14 1.86
C ALA A 71 -5.26 -6.12 2.82
N LEU A 72 -5.96 -6.64 3.83
CA LEU A 72 -5.39 -7.63 4.75
C LEU A 72 -5.09 -8.93 4.02
N GLU A 73 -6.03 -9.46 3.25
CA GLU A 73 -5.88 -10.68 2.46
C GLU A 73 -4.69 -10.56 1.51
N ARG A 74 -4.58 -9.44 0.78
CA ARG A 74 -3.48 -9.24 -0.16
C ARG A 74 -2.11 -9.16 0.53
N LEU A 75 -2.05 -8.58 1.73
CA LEU A 75 -0.82 -8.58 2.51
C LEU A 75 -0.45 -10.00 2.97
N VAL A 76 -1.42 -10.78 3.43
CA VAL A 76 -1.21 -12.18 3.82
C VAL A 76 -0.72 -13.00 2.63
N ASP A 77 -1.34 -12.85 1.46
CA ASP A 77 -0.91 -13.52 0.23
C ASP A 77 0.55 -13.23 -0.10
N ARG A 78 0.98 -11.96 -0.02
CA ARG A 78 2.39 -11.60 -0.25
C ARG A 78 3.35 -12.24 0.73
N ILE A 79 2.98 -12.28 2.02
CA ILE A 79 3.79 -12.93 3.04
C ILE A 79 3.94 -14.42 2.73
N MET A 80 2.87 -15.07 2.27
CA MET A 80 2.90 -16.48 1.87
C MET A 80 3.69 -16.72 0.58
N GLU A 81 3.53 -15.87 -0.44
CA GLU A 81 4.30 -15.91 -1.68
C GLU A 81 5.81 -15.79 -1.40
N ASP A 82 6.23 -14.85 -0.55
CA ASP A 82 7.63 -14.69 -0.15
C ASP A 82 8.15 -15.88 0.68
N GLY A 83 7.33 -16.41 1.59
CA GLY A 83 7.67 -17.58 2.40
C GLY A 83 7.85 -18.88 1.59
N ILE A 84 7.08 -19.04 0.50
CA ILE A 84 7.20 -20.18 -0.42
C ILE A 84 8.45 -20.05 -1.30
N ASN A 85 8.77 -18.85 -1.77
CA ASN A 85 9.94 -18.61 -2.63
C ASN A 85 11.29 -18.60 -1.88
N GLY A 86 11.28 -18.40 -0.55
CA GLY A 86 12.46 -18.47 0.32
C GLY A 86 12.86 -19.86 0.81
N GLY A 87 12.09 -20.91 0.47
CA GLY A 87 12.28 -22.29 0.94
C GLY A 87 13.25 -23.16 0.11
N GLY A 88 14.06 -22.56 -0.76
CA GLY A 88 15.08 -23.26 -1.54
C GLY A 88 16.45 -23.27 -0.86
N VAL A 89 16.67 -24.22 0.05
CA VAL A 89 18.00 -24.74 0.43
C VAL A 89 17.99 -26.26 0.38
#